data_AF-A0A1C6JQY7-F1
#
_entry.id   AF-A0A1C6JQY7-F1
#
_cell.length_a   1.000
_cell.length_b   1.000
_cell.length_c   1.000
_cell.angle_alpha   90.00
_cell.angle_beta   90.00
_cell.angle_gamma   90.00
#
_symmetry.space_group_name_H-M   'P 1'
#
loop_
_entity.id
_entity.type
_entity.pdbx_description
1 polymer ?
#
loop_
_entity_poly.entity_id
_entity_poly.type
_entity_poly.pdbx_seq_one_letter_code
_entity_poly.pdbx_strand_id
1 'polypeptide(L)'
;MHEHKHNQCRRKVKHRKNVMKLIIFCITVGISLMFIYYQNLRKEINARQKWLETVLTGEKKWILENQGPEGEFYMNGSKAGDVNPYFACMAALGLLAETKNCPITETEKKAVGRYLDWHTGILLETDGKMGIYRKESGKLIYKEKADSEDGYLGMYLFLMGKYLEKTESTDLPEYWEKGISLALKKIQSLMQDGITKVSEENTTVYLMDNLEVWKGLYELEHAGLKDVKAISEMRNKLQAQIEKIFWDDANQRWRIIENSDLYHQKEFYPDGVAQIYPLIYEFPVKEKKKQKILYEQFTEKFQWQKLNKKRSGFLWAMTGMAAAQMGDINNLVELIRNYETDYCENRKYPLYTGEAGWICMECEKLYSLYERKIKTGFLV
;
A
#
# COMPACT_ATOMS: atom_id res chain seq x y z
N MET A 1 76.25 6.10 29.76
CA MET A 1 74.92 6.73 29.98
C MET A 1 74.23 7.21 28.69
N HIS A 2 74.97 7.76 27.70
CA HIS A 2 74.41 8.19 26.40
C HIS A 2 73.85 7.05 25.53
N GLU A 3 74.53 5.90 25.51
CA GLU A 3 74.16 4.72 24.71
C GLU A 3 72.82 4.09 25.15
N HIS A 4 72.55 4.11 26.45
CA HIS A 4 71.33 3.56 27.03
C HIS A 4 70.09 4.40 26.68
N LYS A 5 70.22 5.74 26.68
CA LYS A 5 69.17 6.66 26.21
C LYS A 5 68.92 6.52 24.69
N HIS A 6 69.97 6.31 23.90
CA HIS A 6 69.84 6.10 22.46
C HIS A 6 69.09 4.79 22.13
N ASN A 7 69.41 3.70 22.84
CA ASN A 7 68.73 2.41 22.66
C ASN A 7 67.27 2.44 23.14
N GLN A 8 66.96 3.16 24.21
CA GLN A 8 65.58 3.35 24.68
C GLN A 8 64.74 4.16 23.67
N CYS A 9 65.33 5.19 23.05
CA CYS A 9 64.69 5.97 21.99
C CYS A 9 64.43 5.11 20.73
N ARG A 10 65.41 4.31 20.28
CA ARG A 10 65.23 3.36 19.16
C ARG A 10 64.14 2.33 19.43
N ARG A 11 64.05 1.79 20.66
CA ARG A 11 62.99 0.85 21.06
C ARG A 11 61.61 1.52 21.04
N LYS A 12 61.47 2.76 21.53
CA LYS A 12 60.21 3.52 21.45
C LYS A 12 59.77 3.80 20.00
N VAL A 13 60.71 4.15 19.12
CA VAL A 13 60.41 4.36 17.68
C VAL A 13 60.01 3.05 16.99
N LYS A 14 60.70 1.94 17.25
CA LYS A 14 60.34 0.62 16.72
C LYS A 14 58.96 0.17 17.21
N HIS A 15 58.66 0.39 18.49
CA HIS A 15 57.35 0.08 19.07
C HIS A 15 56.23 0.92 18.42
N ARG A 16 56.41 2.24 18.26
CA ARG A 16 55.46 3.10 17.54
C ARG A 16 55.23 2.66 16.09
N LYS A 17 56.29 2.27 15.37
CA LYS A 17 56.18 1.73 14.00
C LYS A 17 55.40 0.40 13.96
N ASN A 18 55.62 -0.49 14.93
CA ASN A 18 54.89 -1.75 15.03
C ASN A 18 53.41 -1.54 15.37
N VAL A 19 53.10 -0.61 16.28
CA VAL A 19 51.72 -0.21 16.60
C VAL A 19 51.04 0.40 15.37
N MET A 20 51.71 1.29 14.63
CA MET A 20 51.18 1.86 13.40
C MET A 20 50.91 0.79 12.33
N LYS A 21 51.82 -0.17 12.16
CA LYS A 21 51.61 -1.32 11.24
C LYS A 21 50.41 -2.17 11.66
N LEU A 22 50.23 -2.42 12.96
CA LEU A 22 49.09 -3.16 13.48
C LEU A 22 47.78 -2.40 13.23
N ILE A 23 47.76 -1.08 13.44
CA ILE A 23 46.60 -0.23 13.15
C ILE A 23 46.24 -0.30 11.66
N ILE A 24 47.23 -0.12 10.77
CA ILE A 24 47.01 -0.22 9.32
C ILE A 24 46.47 -1.60 8.95
N PHE A 25 47.05 -2.67 9.50
CA PHE A 25 46.58 -4.04 9.26
C PHE A 25 45.13 -4.23 9.72
N CYS A 26 44.77 -3.76 10.92
CA CYS A 26 43.41 -3.84 11.44
C CYS A 26 42.41 -3.06 10.57
N ILE A 27 42.79 -1.87 10.11
CA ILE A 27 41.97 -1.07 9.19
C ILE A 27 41.77 -1.80 7.86
N THR A 28 42.84 -2.34 7.26
CA THR A 28 42.74 -3.07 5.99
C THR A 28 41.89 -4.34 6.11
N VAL A 29 42.04 -5.11 7.20
CA VAL A 29 41.19 -6.28 7.48
C VAL A 29 39.74 -5.85 7.67
N GLY A 30 39.48 -4.78 8.44
CA GLY A 30 38.15 -4.22 8.63
C GLY A 30 37.48 -3.83 7.31
N ILE A 31 38.19 -3.09 6.45
CA ILE A 31 37.71 -2.70 5.11
C ILE A 31 37.43 -3.94 4.25
N SER A 32 38.30 -4.95 4.30
CA SER A 32 38.13 -6.18 3.52
C SER A 32 36.90 -6.98 3.96
N LEU A 33 36.67 -7.09 5.27
CA LEU A 33 35.48 -7.75 5.82
C LEU A 33 34.20 -6.97 5.47
N MET A 34 34.22 -5.65 5.58
CA MET A 34 33.10 -4.79 5.17
C MET A 34 32.79 -4.93 3.68
N PHE A 35 33.82 -5.00 2.83
CA PHE A 35 33.65 -5.22 1.39
C PHE A 35 33.00 -6.58 1.09
N ILE A 36 33.47 -7.65 1.74
CA ILE A 36 32.89 -9.00 1.58
C ILE A 36 31.44 -9.03 2.05
N TYR A 37 31.15 -8.45 3.23
CA TYR A 37 29.80 -8.33 3.77
C TYR A 37 28.88 -7.61 2.78
N TYR A 38 29.32 -6.47 2.25
CA TYR A 38 28.53 -5.68 1.31
C TYR A 38 28.27 -6.42 -0.02
N GLN A 39 29.26 -7.13 -0.56
CA GLN A 39 29.08 -7.95 -1.76
C GLN A 39 28.04 -9.06 -1.55
N ASN A 40 28.09 -9.72 -0.38
CA ASN A 40 27.11 -10.74 -0.02
C ASN A 40 25.70 -10.15 0.14
N LEU A 41 25.58 -9.02 0.85
CA LEU A 41 24.31 -8.31 1.01
C LEU A 41 23.71 -7.90 -0.34
N ARG A 42 24.54 -7.36 -1.25
CA ARG A 42 24.09 -6.97 -2.59
C ARG A 42 23.63 -8.19 -3.41
N LYS A 43 24.34 -9.30 -3.33
CA LYS A 43 23.95 -10.55 -4.01
C LYS A 43 22.62 -11.07 -3.49
N GLU A 44 22.42 -11.07 -2.17
CA GLU A 44 21.16 -11.46 -1.56
C GLU A 44 20.01 -10.55 -1.99
N ILE A 45 20.20 -9.22 -1.90
CA ILE A 45 19.19 -8.25 -2.28
C ILE A 45 18.83 -8.37 -3.76
N ASN A 46 19.81 -8.52 -4.65
CA ASN A 46 19.55 -8.72 -6.08
C ASN A 46 18.68 -9.97 -6.32
N ALA A 47 18.94 -11.07 -5.60
CA ALA A 47 18.13 -12.28 -5.71
C ALA A 47 16.69 -12.04 -5.22
N ARG A 48 16.52 -11.32 -4.12
CA ARG A 48 15.20 -10.95 -3.58
C ARG A 48 14.43 -10.02 -4.52
N GLN A 49 15.10 -9.03 -5.12
CA GLN A 49 14.51 -8.12 -6.10
C GLN A 49 14.03 -8.87 -7.36
N LYS A 50 14.83 -9.79 -7.89
CA LYS A 50 14.44 -10.64 -9.03
C LYS A 50 13.25 -11.54 -8.71
N TRP A 51 13.18 -12.05 -7.49
CA TRP A 51 12.03 -12.82 -7.02
C TRP A 51 10.76 -11.93 -7.00
N LEU A 52 10.81 -10.74 -6.41
CA LEU A 52 9.69 -9.79 -6.41
C LEU A 52 9.23 -9.40 -7.82
N GLU A 53 10.15 -9.21 -8.76
CA GLU A 53 9.83 -8.95 -10.16
C GLU A 53 9.03 -10.11 -10.79
N THR A 54 9.35 -11.35 -10.40
CA THR A 54 8.64 -12.56 -10.86
C THR A 54 7.21 -12.59 -10.28
N VAL A 55 7.06 -12.33 -8.98
CA VAL A 55 5.75 -12.23 -8.31
C VAL A 55 4.91 -11.15 -8.97
N LEU A 56 5.46 -9.93 -9.06
CA LEU A 56 4.77 -8.77 -9.65
C LEU A 56 4.27 -9.07 -11.07
N THR A 57 5.12 -9.64 -11.92
CA THR A 57 4.75 -9.99 -13.30
C THR A 57 3.64 -11.06 -13.33
N GLY A 58 3.73 -12.07 -12.47
CA GLY A 58 2.73 -13.14 -12.38
C GLY A 58 1.35 -12.62 -11.94
N GLU A 59 1.32 -11.77 -10.92
CA GLU A 59 0.08 -11.19 -10.38
C GLU A 59 -0.56 -10.21 -11.36
N LYS A 60 0.22 -9.32 -11.98
CA LYS A 60 -0.28 -8.43 -13.04
C LYS A 60 -0.89 -9.22 -14.19
N LYS A 61 -0.23 -10.30 -14.64
CA LYS A 61 -0.76 -11.19 -15.67
C LYS A 61 -2.10 -11.78 -15.26
N TRP A 62 -2.22 -12.29 -14.04
CA TRP A 62 -3.47 -12.86 -13.55
C TRP A 62 -4.60 -11.81 -13.46
N ILE A 63 -4.30 -10.59 -13.00
CA ILE A 63 -5.28 -9.48 -13.01
C ILE A 63 -5.77 -9.20 -14.44
N LEU A 64 -4.86 -9.12 -15.42
CA LEU A 64 -5.21 -8.91 -16.83
C LEU A 64 -6.08 -10.04 -17.41
N GLU A 65 -5.83 -11.29 -17.04
CA GLU A 65 -6.65 -12.45 -17.44
C GLU A 65 -8.10 -12.39 -16.91
N ASN A 66 -8.32 -11.61 -15.85
CA ASN A 66 -9.63 -11.37 -15.25
C ASN A 66 -10.29 -10.07 -15.73
N GLN A 67 -9.71 -9.37 -16.72
CA GLN A 67 -10.38 -8.23 -17.35
C GLN A 67 -11.45 -8.68 -18.35
N GLY A 68 -12.64 -8.12 -18.20
CA GLY A 68 -13.76 -8.32 -19.09
C GLY A 68 -13.70 -7.50 -20.39
N PRO A 69 -14.62 -7.78 -21.32
CA PRO A 69 -14.69 -7.11 -22.62
C PRO A 69 -15.06 -5.62 -22.53
N GLU A 70 -15.77 -5.17 -21.48
CA GLU A 70 -16.12 -3.76 -21.30
C GLU A 70 -15.04 -2.99 -20.52
N GLY A 71 -14.11 -3.72 -19.88
CA GLY A 71 -13.00 -3.14 -19.12
C GLY A 71 -13.08 -3.44 -17.62
N GLU A 72 -14.20 -4.01 -17.16
CA GLU A 72 -14.43 -4.44 -15.79
C GLU A 72 -13.43 -5.52 -15.34
N PHE A 73 -13.02 -5.51 -14.06
CA PHE A 73 -12.24 -6.60 -13.48
C PHE A 73 -13.13 -7.51 -12.64
N TYR A 74 -13.14 -8.80 -12.97
CA TYR A 74 -13.83 -9.82 -12.16
C TYR A 74 -13.01 -10.13 -10.90
N MET A 75 -13.68 -10.43 -9.79
CA MET A 75 -13.02 -10.82 -8.54
C MET A 75 -12.25 -12.14 -8.68
N ASN A 76 -12.86 -13.16 -9.29
CA ASN A 76 -12.19 -14.43 -9.55
C ASN A 76 -12.85 -15.13 -10.74
N GLY A 77 -12.06 -15.71 -11.64
CA GLY A 77 -12.52 -16.47 -12.79
C GLY A 77 -12.56 -15.64 -14.08
N SER A 78 -12.07 -16.23 -15.17
CA SER A 78 -11.93 -15.60 -16.49
C SER A 78 -13.28 -15.36 -17.18
N LYS A 79 -14.09 -14.43 -16.66
CA LYS A 79 -15.43 -13.98 -17.10
C LYS A 79 -16.64 -14.63 -16.40
N ALA A 80 -16.46 -15.26 -15.24
CA ALA A 80 -17.55 -15.83 -14.44
C ALA A 80 -17.33 -15.48 -12.97
N GLY A 81 -17.92 -14.37 -12.52
CA GLY A 81 -17.78 -13.90 -11.15
C GLY A 81 -18.42 -12.54 -10.95
N ASP A 82 -18.33 -12.05 -9.72
CA ASP A 82 -18.77 -10.71 -9.37
C ASP A 82 -17.71 -9.67 -9.75
N VAL A 83 -18.18 -8.49 -10.12
CA VAL A 83 -17.40 -7.27 -10.26
C VAL A 83 -17.77 -6.40 -9.07
N ASN A 84 -16.85 -6.27 -8.14
CA ASN A 84 -16.94 -5.30 -7.07
C ASN A 84 -16.00 -4.13 -7.42
N PRO A 85 -16.53 -2.94 -7.76
CA PRO A 85 -15.72 -1.77 -8.11
C PRO A 85 -14.66 -1.41 -7.06
N TYR A 86 -14.94 -1.58 -5.76
CA TYR A 86 -13.97 -1.32 -4.70
C TYR A 86 -12.74 -2.23 -4.81
N PHE A 87 -12.94 -3.54 -4.98
CA PHE A 87 -11.85 -4.50 -5.18
C PHE A 87 -11.19 -4.40 -6.55
N ALA A 88 -11.96 -4.05 -7.59
CA ALA A 88 -11.45 -3.84 -8.93
C ALA A 88 -10.53 -2.60 -9.00
N CYS A 89 -10.79 -1.55 -8.21
CA CYS A 89 -9.85 -0.45 -8.03
C CYS A 89 -8.50 -0.91 -7.47
N MET A 90 -8.49 -1.82 -6.49
CA MET A 90 -7.26 -2.38 -5.92
C MET A 90 -6.48 -3.20 -6.95
N ALA A 91 -7.19 -4.02 -7.73
CA ALA A 91 -6.60 -4.78 -8.82
C ALA A 91 -5.94 -3.86 -9.87
N ALA A 92 -6.66 -2.81 -10.28
CA ALA A 92 -6.16 -1.81 -11.22
C ALA A 92 -4.96 -1.02 -10.67
N LEU A 93 -4.95 -0.67 -9.38
CA LEU A 93 -3.79 -0.08 -8.71
C LEU A 93 -2.57 -1.00 -8.78
N GLY A 94 -2.77 -2.31 -8.61
CA GLY A 94 -1.69 -3.29 -8.76
C GLY A 94 -1.07 -3.34 -10.16
N LEU A 95 -1.86 -3.11 -11.21
CA LEU A 95 -1.34 -2.99 -12.58
C LEU A 95 -0.42 -1.78 -12.76
N LEU A 96 -0.62 -0.72 -11.96
CA LEU A 96 0.22 0.48 -11.94
C LEU A 96 1.47 0.33 -11.05
N ALA A 97 1.62 -0.79 -10.33
CA ALA A 97 2.80 -1.00 -9.51
C ALA A 97 4.03 -1.23 -10.38
N GLU A 98 5.18 -0.68 -10.03
CA GLU A 98 6.40 -0.82 -10.84
C GLU A 98 7.67 -0.94 -10.04
N THR A 99 8.70 -1.46 -10.66
CA THR A 99 10.06 -1.45 -10.12
C THR A 99 11.03 -1.00 -11.20
N LYS A 100 12.27 -0.69 -10.81
CA LYS A 100 13.32 -0.28 -11.74
C LYS A 100 13.48 -1.21 -12.95
N ASN A 101 13.27 -2.51 -12.80
CA ASN A 101 13.41 -3.51 -13.89
C ASN A 101 12.07 -4.08 -14.37
N CYS A 102 10.94 -3.66 -13.79
CA CYS A 102 9.60 -4.07 -14.18
C CYS A 102 8.72 -2.80 -14.27
N PRO A 103 8.93 -1.95 -15.30
CA PRO A 103 8.15 -0.73 -15.50
C PRO A 103 6.71 -1.06 -15.93
N ILE A 104 5.79 -0.11 -15.76
CA ILE A 104 4.41 -0.24 -16.23
C ILE A 104 4.39 -0.39 -17.76
N THR A 105 3.75 -1.44 -18.26
CA THR A 105 3.65 -1.69 -19.71
C THR A 105 2.48 -0.93 -20.33
N GLU A 106 2.53 -0.70 -21.65
CA GLU A 106 1.41 -0.09 -22.38
C GLU A 106 0.13 -0.94 -22.32
N THR A 107 0.26 -2.27 -22.22
CA THR A 107 -0.88 -3.17 -22.01
C THR A 107 -1.54 -2.93 -20.66
N GLU A 108 -0.74 -2.79 -19.59
CA GLU A 108 -1.24 -2.49 -18.24
C GLU A 108 -1.91 -1.11 -18.19
N LYS A 109 -1.29 -0.07 -18.76
CA LYS A 109 -1.89 1.28 -18.84
C LYS A 109 -3.22 1.27 -19.57
N LYS A 110 -3.31 0.58 -20.71
CA LYS A 110 -4.57 0.44 -21.48
C LYS A 110 -5.62 -0.34 -20.71
N ALA A 111 -5.23 -1.39 -19.99
CA ALA A 111 -6.15 -2.15 -19.16
C ALA A 111 -6.75 -1.27 -18.05
N VAL A 112 -5.92 -0.51 -17.33
CA VAL A 112 -6.41 0.42 -16.29
C VAL A 112 -7.30 1.51 -16.90
N GLY A 113 -6.91 2.10 -18.03
CA GLY A 113 -7.73 3.09 -18.73
C GLY A 113 -9.11 2.56 -19.13
N ARG A 114 -9.19 1.33 -19.69
CA ARG A 114 -10.46 0.68 -20.01
C ARG A 114 -11.33 0.43 -18.77
N TYR A 115 -10.70 0.08 -17.65
CA TYR A 115 -11.43 -0.05 -16.39
C TYR A 115 -11.96 1.29 -15.88
N LEU A 116 -11.18 2.37 -15.99
CA LEU A 116 -11.62 3.72 -15.65
C LEU A 116 -12.75 4.20 -16.56
N ASP A 117 -12.72 3.88 -17.86
CA ASP A 117 -13.83 4.13 -18.78
C ASP A 117 -15.10 3.43 -18.31
N TRP A 118 -15.02 2.13 -18.02
CA TRP A 118 -16.14 1.33 -17.53
C TRP A 118 -16.68 1.85 -16.18
N HIS A 119 -15.79 2.11 -15.22
CA HIS A 119 -16.17 2.57 -13.89
C HIS A 119 -16.81 3.96 -13.95
N THR A 120 -16.23 4.88 -14.73
CA THR A 120 -16.81 6.21 -14.97
C THR A 120 -18.16 6.11 -15.69
N GLY A 121 -18.28 5.16 -16.64
CA GLY A 121 -19.54 4.58 -17.18
C GLY A 121 -20.64 4.52 -16.15
N ILE A 122 -20.46 3.53 -15.28
CA ILE A 122 -21.39 3.19 -14.24
C ILE A 122 -21.63 4.35 -13.29
N LEU A 123 -20.58 5.08 -12.89
CA LEU A 123 -20.69 6.21 -11.97
C LEU A 123 -21.63 7.29 -12.52
N LEU A 124 -21.50 7.65 -13.79
CA LEU A 124 -22.34 8.67 -14.42
C LEU A 124 -23.77 8.16 -14.68
N GLU A 125 -23.93 6.91 -15.15
CA GLU A 125 -25.24 6.31 -15.41
C GLU A 125 -26.10 6.17 -14.15
N THR A 126 -25.45 5.99 -12.99
CA THR A 126 -26.13 5.73 -11.70
C THR A 126 -26.18 6.95 -10.79
N ASP A 127 -25.76 8.14 -11.25
CA ASP A 127 -25.60 9.34 -10.42
C ASP A 127 -24.79 9.05 -9.13
N GLY A 128 -23.68 8.34 -9.28
CA GLY A 128 -22.75 8.02 -8.19
C GLY A 128 -23.15 6.80 -7.34
N LYS A 129 -24.31 6.19 -7.57
CA LYS A 129 -24.79 5.03 -6.79
C LYS A 129 -24.21 3.73 -7.30
N MET A 130 -23.07 3.36 -6.74
CA MET A 130 -22.37 2.14 -7.12
C MET A 130 -22.81 0.92 -6.30
N GLY A 131 -22.48 -0.25 -6.83
CA GLY A 131 -22.77 -1.52 -6.21
C GLY A 131 -21.93 -2.64 -6.82
N ILE A 132 -22.34 -3.86 -6.54
CA ILE A 132 -21.66 -5.07 -7.01
C ILE A 132 -22.49 -5.65 -8.14
N TYR A 133 -21.79 -6.07 -9.20
CA TYR A 133 -22.40 -6.57 -10.43
C TYR A 133 -22.03 -8.03 -10.63
N ARG A 134 -22.93 -8.81 -11.24
CA ARG A 134 -22.65 -10.19 -11.65
C ARG A 134 -22.89 -10.34 -13.13
N LYS A 135 -22.03 -11.11 -13.79
CA LYS A 135 -22.28 -11.50 -15.18
C LYS A 135 -23.36 -12.59 -15.24
N GLU A 136 -24.49 -12.27 -15.86
CA GLU A 136 -25.57 -13.21 -16.15
C GLU A 136 -25.92 -13.14 -17.64
N SER A 137 -25.88 -14.28 -18.35
CA SER A 137 -26.18 -14.37 -19.79
C SER A 137 -25.42 -13.36 -20.67
N GLY A 138 -24.17 -13.07 -20.32
CA GLY A 138 -23.30 -12.15 -21.07
C GLY A 138 -23.48 -10.67 -20.72
N LYS A 139 -24.41 -10.31 -19.83
CA LYS A 139 -24.63 -8.93 -19.35
C LYS A 139 -24.26 -8.80 -17.88
N LEU A 140 -23.76 -7.63 -17.48
CA LEU A 140 -23.58 -7.30 -16.07
C LEU A 140 -24.93 -6.87 -15.49
N ILE A 141 -25.33 -7.54 -14.42
CA ILE A 141 -26.56 -7.30 -13.68
C ILE A 141 -26.18 -6.79 -12.29
N TYR A 142 -26.78 -5.67 -11.88
CA TYR A 142 -26.66 -5.16 -10.52
C TYR A 142 -27.18 -6.17 -9.50
N LYS A 143 -26.42 -6.48 -8.46
CA LYS A 143 -26.77 -7.46 -7.42
C LYS A 143 -27.06 -6.82 -6.09
N GLU A 144 -26.18 -5.95 -5.64
CA GLU A 144 -26.23 -5.38 -4.30
C GLU A 144 -25.61 -3.99 -4.29
N LYS A 145 -26.07 -3.17 -3.34
CA LYS A 145 -25.53 -1.83 -3.11
C LYS A 145 -24.15 -1.91 -2.47
N ALA A 146 -23.34 -0.87 -2.69
CA ALA A 146 -22.13 -0.69 -1.91
C ALA A 146 -22.46 -0.69 -0.41
N ASP A 147 -21.60 -1.33 0.37
CA ASP A 147 -21.67 -1.29 1.83
C ASP A 147 -21.24 0.07 2.37
N SER A 148 -20.30 0.74 1.69
CA SER A 148 -19.99 2.16 1.89
C SER A 148 -19.83 2.96 0.60
N GLU A 149 -20.69 3.95 0.38
CA GLU A 149 -20.61 4.80 -0.82
C GLU A 149 -19.37 5.70 -0.78
N ASP A 150 -19.03 6.27 0.38
CA ASP A 150 -17.85 7.13 0.52
C ASP A 150 -16.53 6.38 0.28
N GLY A 151 -16.36 5.18 0.85
CA GLY A 151 -15.19 4.32 0.63
C GLY A 151 -15.00 3.94 -0.85
N TYR A 152 -16.08 3.58 -1.55
CA TYR A 152 -16.05 3.27 -2.99
C TYR A 152 -15.63 4.49 -3.81
N LEU A 153 -16.19 5.67 -3.52
CA LEU A 153 -15.82 6.93 -4.19
C LEU A 153 -14.36 7.30 -3.90
N GLY A 154 -13.89 7.11 -2.66
CA GLY A 154 -12.50 7.30 -2.25
C GLY A 154 -11.55 6.42 -3.07
N MET A 155 -11.87 5.14 -3.21
CA MET A 155 -11.06 4.20 -4.00
C MET A 155 -11.07 4.49 -5.51
N TYR A 156 -12.19 4.98 -6.05
CA TYR A 156 -12.24 5.48 -7.44
C TYR A 156 -11.28 6.65 -7.65
N LEU A 157 -11.34 7.67 -6.78
CA LEU A 157 -10.46 8.83 -6.86
C LEU A 157 -8.99 8.45 -6.62
N PHE A 158 -8.72 7.48 -5.74
CA PHE A 158 -7.37 6.96 -5.53
C PHE A 158 -6.81 6.36 -6.82
N LEU A 159 -7.55 5.45 -7.46
CA LEU A 159 -7.11 4.88 -8.73
C LEU A 159 -6.92 5.96 -9.81
N MET A 160 -7.88 6.88 -9.94
CA MET A 160 -7.81 7.95 -10.92
C MET A 160 -6.55 8.81 -10.73
N GLY A 161 -6.31 9.28 -9.50
CA GLY A 161 -5.12 10.07 -9.16
C GLY A 161 -3.82 9.33 -9.49
N LYS A 162 -3.74 8.05 -9.13
CA LYS A 162 -2.58 7.20 -9.45
C LYS A 162 -2.39 6.98 -10.94
N TYR A 163 -3.46 6.77 -11.68
CA TYR A 163 -3.37 6.59 -13.13
C TYR A 163 -2.79 7.84 -13.80
N LEU A 164 -3.31 9.01 -13.45
CA LEU A 164 -2.87 10.29 -14.01
C LEU A 164 -1.40 10.59 -13.64
N GLU A 165 -1.00 10.36 -12.37
CA GLU A 165 0.39 10.48 -11.93
C GLU A 165 1.32 9.59 -12.76
N LYS A 166 1.01 8.30 -12.88
CA LYS A 166 1.87 7.31 -13.53
C LYS A 166 1.90 7.39 -15.06
N THR A 167 0.88 7.97 -15.67
CA THR A 167 0.79 8.11 -17.13
C THR A 167 1.17 9.51 -17.61
N GLU A 168 1.41 10.46 -16.69
CA GLU A 168 1.63 11.87 -16.99
C GLU A 168 0.52 12.46 -17.88
N SER A 169 -0.68 11.87 -17.81
CA SER A 169 -1.83 12.26 -18.61
C SER A 169 -2.46 13.51 -18.01
N THR A 170 -2.12 14.66 -18.57
CA THR A 170 -2.60 15.98 -18.10
C THR A 170 -3.78 16.52 -18.89
N ASP A 171 -4.12 15.88 -20.02
CA ASP A 171 -5.29 16.19 -20.85
C ASP A 171 -6.31 15.06 -20.67
N LEU A 172 -7.24 15.27 -19.74
CA LEU A 172 -8.28 14.29 -19.43
C LEU A 172 -9.40 14.35 -20.47
N PRO A 173 -9.89 13.20 -20.96
CA PRO A 173 -11.15 13.18 -21.69
C PRO A 173 -12.26 13.84 -20.84
N GLU A 174 -13.08 14.70 -21.47
CA GLU A 174 -14.21 15.40 -20.82
C GLU A 174 -15.10 14.43 -20.01
N TYR A 175 -15.19 13.18 -20.48
CA TYR A 175 -15.89 12.10 -19.81
C TYR A 175 -15.35 11.77 -18.41
N TRP A 176 -14.04 11.67 -18.26
CA TRP A 176 -13.39 11.43 -16.96
C TRP A 176 -13.48 12.66 -16.05
N GLU A 177 -13.40 13.87 -16.61
CA GLU A 177 -13.60 15.10 -15.84
C GLU A 177 -15.00 15.16 -15.20
N LYS A 178 -16.03 14.75 -15.95
CA LYS A 178 -17.41 14.61 -15.42
C LYS A 178 -17.49 13.56 -14.31
N GLY A 179 -16.83 12.42 -14.48
CA GLY A 179 -16.75 11.37 -13.47
C GLY A 179 -16.11 11.84 -12.17
N ILE A 180 -14.93 12.46 -12.25
CA ILE A 180 -14.23 13.07 -11.11
C ILE A 180 -15.11 14.12 -10.43
N SER A 181 -15.71 15.01 -11.22
CA SER A 181 -16.58 16.07 -10.69
C SER A 181 -17.80 15.51 -9.94
N LEU A 182 -18.42 14.46 -10.47
CA LEU A 182 -19.53 13.79 -9.82
C LEU A 182 -19.08 13.12 -8.52
N ALA A 183 -17.97 12.38 -8.53
CA ALA A 183 -17.44 11.73 -7.34
C ALA A 183 -17.12 12.74 -6.22
N LEU A 184 -16.45 13.85 -6.56
CA LEU A 184 -16.15 14.92 -5.61
C LEU A 184 -17.43 15.56 -5.05
N LYS A 185 -18.45 15.80 -5.89
CA LYS A 185 -19.74 16.33 -5.45
C LYS A 185 -20.45 15.36 -4.49
N LYS A 186 -20.39 14.06 -4.75
CA LYS A 186 -20.98 13.04 -3.88
C LYS A 186 -20.24 12.96 -2.54
N ILE A 187 -18.91 12.91 -2.53
CA ILE A 187 -18.11 12.99 -1.29
C ILE A 187 -18.45 14.28 -0.51
N GLN A 188 -18.53 15.42 -1.18
CA GLN A 188 -18.90 16.69 -0.56
C GLN A 188 -20.29 16.63 0.10
N SER A 189 -21.26 15.93 -0.51
CA SER A 189 -22.61 15.75 0.04
C SER A 189 -22.68 14.79 1.23
N LEU A 190 -21.75 13.83 1.29
CA LEU A 190 -21.59 12.92 2.43
C LEU A 190 -20.78 13.54 3.57
N MET A 191 -20.13 14.68 3.32
CA MET A 191 -19.30 15.35 4.31
C MET A 191 -20.12 16.27 5.23
N GLN A 192 -20.07 16.00 6.54
CA GLN A 192 -20.60 16.86 7.59
C GLN A 192 -19.47 17.23 8.55
N ASP A 193 -19.31 18.51 8.88
CA ASP A 193 -18.25 19.01 9.78
C ASP A 193 -16.81 18.58 9.43
N GLY A 194 -16.59 18.23 8.16
CA GLY A 194 -15.29 17.80 7.64
C GLY A 194 -15.03 16.30 7.74
N ILE A 195 -16.03 15.47 8.05
CA ILE A 195 -15.92 13.99 8.04
C ILE A 195 -17.01 13.38 7.15
N THR A 196 -16.74 12.26 6.49
CA THR A 196 -17.73 11.58 5.64
C THR A 196 -18.50 10.52 6.41
N LYS A 197 -19.77 10.36 6.03
CA LYS A 197 -20.62 9.23 6.42
C LYS A 197 -20.74 8.24 5.27
N VAL A 198 -21.05 6.99 5.61
CA VAL A 198 -21.19 5.85 4.71
C VAL A 198 -22.05 6.15 3.48
N SER A 199 -23.24 6.72 3.69
CA SER A 199 -24.17 7.11 2.61
C SER A 199 -25.22 8.11 3.09
N GLU A 200 -26.14 8.51 2.20
CA GLU A 200 -27.30 9.32 2.59
C GLU A 200 -28.21 8.56 3.57
N GLU A 201 -28.38 7.25 3.39
CA GLU A 201 -29.24 6.38 4.20
C GLU A 201 -28.56 5.90 5.49
N ASN A 202 -27.25 5.65 5.44
CA ASN A 202 -26.46 5.21 6.58
C ASN A 202 -25.53 6.33 7.02
N THR A 203 -25.88 6.98 8.13
CA THR A 203 -25.11 8.11 8.66
C THR A 203 -23.95 7.69 9.56
N THR A 204 -23.59 6.41 9.60
CA THR A 204 -22.43 5.94 10.37
C THR A 204 -21.15 6.53 9.79
N VAL A 205 -20.21 6.87 10.66
CA VAL A 205 -18.93 7.49 10.32
C VAL A 205 -17.81 6.53 10.73
N TYR A 206 -17.16 5.90 9.74
CA TYR A 206 -16.10 4.91 9.96
C TYR A 206 -14.72 5.49 9.68
N LEU A 207 -13.72 5.08 10.47
CA LEU A 207 -12.32 5.47 10.28
C LEU A 207 -11.78 5.01 8.92
N MET A 208 -12.07 3.76 8.54
CA MET A 208 -11.48 3.12 7.36
C MET A 208 -11.93 3.83 6.07
N ASP A 209 -13.24 4.06 5.94
CA ASP A 209 -13.83 4.76 4.79
C ASP A 209 -13.28 6.19 4.66
N ASN A 210 -13.17 6.91 5.79
CA ASN A 210 -12.60 8.26 5.78
C ASN A 210 -11.11 8.29 5.41
N LEU A 211 -10.33 7.25 5.73
CA LEU A 211 -8.94 7.13 5.28
C LEU A 211 -8.85 6.84 3.78
N GLU A 212 -9.79 6.08 3.22
CA GLU A 212 -9.89 5.81 1.79
C GLU A 212 -10.25 7.06 1.01
N VAL A 213 -11.25 7.83 1.48
CA VAL A 213 -11.60 9.14 0.93
C VAL A 213 -10.42 10.09 0.99
N TRP A 214 -9.74 10.16 2.14
CA TRP A 214 -8.56 11.00 2.30
C TRP A 214 -7.45 10.62 1.30
N LYS A 215 -7.16 9.33 1.12
CA LYS A 215 -6.16 8.87 0.16
C LYS A 215 -6.57 9.20 -1.27
N GLY A 216 -7.85 9.02 -1.61
CA GLY A 216 -8.37 9.37 -2.92
C GLY A 216 -8.17 10.85 -3.26
N LEU A 217 -8.55 11.73 -2.33
CA LEU A 217 -8.34 13.17 -2.49
C LEU A 217 -6.84 13.53 -2.55
N TYR A 218 -6.01 12.89 -1.73
CA TYR A 218 -4.57 13.11 -1.71
C TYR A 218 -3.92 12.77 -3.06
N GLU A 219 -4.19 11.59 -3.60
CA GLU A 219 -3.57 11.16 -4.86
C GLU A 219 -4.10 11.98 -6.04
N LEU A 220 -5.37 12.36 -6.03
CA LEU A 220 -5.95 13.23 -7.05
C LEU A 220 -5.38 14.67 -7.00
N GLU A 221 -5.15 15.23 -5.82
CA GLU A 221 -4.50 16.55 -5.68
C GLU A 221 -3.09 16.56 -6.28
N HIS A 222 -2.37 15.44 -6.18
CA HIS A 222 -0.99 15.31 -6.67
C HIS A 222 -0.89 14.78 -8.11
N ALA A 223 -2.01 14.56 -8.78
CA ALA A 223 -2.09 13.99 -10.12
C ALA A 223 -1.70 14.96 -11.27
N GLY A 224 -1.36 16.22 -10.95
CA GLY A 224 -1.00 17.22 -11.97
C GLY A 224 -2.18 17.93 -12.64
N LEU A 225 -3.37 17.89 -12.03
CA LEU A 225 -4.55 18.64 -12.47
C LEU A 225 -4.34 20.16 -12.31
N LYS A 226 -4.95 20.97 -13.19
CA LYS A 226 -4.77 22.43 -13.22
C LYS A 226 -5.40 23.17 -12.04
N ASP A 227 -6.60 22.78 -11.61
CA ASP A 227 -7.29 23.36 -10.46
C ASP A 227 -7.62 22.28 -9.44
N VAL A 228 -6.83 22.27 -8.36
CA VAL A 228 -6.97 21.31 -7.26
C VAL A 228 -7.39 21.97 -5.95
N LYS A 229 -7.79 23.26 -5.98
CA LYS A 229 -8.04 24.02 -4.76
C LYS A 229 -9.16 23.41 -3.92
N ALA A 230 -10.28 23.08 -4.55
CA ALA A 230 -11.42 22.46 -3.87
C ALA A 230 -11.07 21.06 -3.31
N ILE A 231 -10.26 20.29 -4.05
CA ILE A 231 -9.78 18.96 -3.61
C ILE A 231 -8.89 19.12 -2.38
N SER A 232 -7.95 20.06 -2.40
CA SER A 232 -7.04 20.36 -1.29
C SER A 232 -7.81 20.84 -0.04
N GLU A 233 -8.79 21.74 -0.21
CA GLU A 233 -9.63 22.20 0.90
C GLU A 233 -10.44 21.06 1.54
N MET A 234 -11.03 20.19 0.72
CA MET A 234 -11.77 19.02 1.19
C MET A 234 -10.85 18.03 1.93
N ARG A 235 -9.68 17.70 1.35
CA ARG A 235 -8.70 16.81 1.98
C ARG A 235 -8.21 17.37 3.31
N ASN A 236 -7.86 18.66 3.35
CA ASN A 236 -7.31 19.28 4.57
C ASN A 236 -8.34 19.32 5.70
N LYS A 237 -9.63 19.57 5.39
CA LYS A 237 -10.72 19.46 6.38
C LYS A 237 -10.83 18.04 6.92
N LEU A 238 -10.83 17.05 6.02
CA LEU A 238 -10.90 15.64 6.38
C LEU A 238 -9.73 15.18 7.25
N GLN A 239 -8.51 15.51 6.82
CA GLN A 239 -7.28 15.19 7.56
C GLN A 239 -7.28 15.79 8.97
N ALA A 240 -7.81 17.00 9.15
CA ALA A 240 -7.90 17.65 10.46
C ALA A 240 -8.90 16.96 11.41
N GLN A 241 -9.95 16.33 10.89
CA GLN A 241 -10.96 15.65 11.71
C GLN A 241 -10.61 14.20 12.04
N ILE A 242 -9.95 13.45 11.15
CA ILE A 242 -9.69 12.01 11.34
C ILE A 242 -9.05 11.71 12.71
N GLU A 243 -7.93 12.36 13.03
CA GLU A 243 -7.29 12.16 14.34
C GLU A 243 -8.15 12.68 15.49
N LYS A 244 -8.83 13.81 15.31
CA LYS A 244 -9.64 14.41 16.37
C LYS A 244 -10.81 13.50 16.78
N ILE A 245 -11.42 12.82 15.82
CA ILE A 245 -12.60 11.97 16.02
C ILE A 245 -12.20 10.55 16.43
N PHE A 246 -11.21 9.97 15.76
CA PHE A 246 -10.93 8.54 15.90
C PHE A 246 -9.75 8.21 16.81
N TRP A 247 -8.86 9.16 17.12
CA TRP A 247 -7.81 8.88 18.10
C TRP A 247 -8.38 8.90 19.52
N ASP A 248 -8.35 7.75 20.18
CA ASP A 248 -8.69 7.64 21.60
C ASP A 248 -7.41 7.79 22.44
N ASP A 249 -7.22 8.98 23.00
CA ASP A 249 -6.05 9.25 23.84
C ASP A 249 -6.11 8.55 25.21
N ALA A 250 -7.28 8.16 25.72
CA ALA A 250 -7.33 7.43 26.98
C ALA A 250 -6.78 6.00 26.81
N ASN A 251 -7.12 5.36 25.68
CA ASN A 251 -6.74 3.97 25.41
C ASN A 251 -5.59 3.83 24.40
N GLN A 252 -5.04 4.95 23.92
CA GLN A 252 -3.93 5.02 22.96
C GLN A 252 -4.17 4.17 21.70
N ARG A 253 -5.37 4.26 21.13
CA ARG A 253 -5.82 3.42 20.00
C ARG A 253 -6.73 4.18 19.05
N TRP A 254 -6.95 3.60 17.87
CA TRP A 254 -7.92 4.09 16.90
C TRP A 254 -9.32 3.50 17.17
N ARG A 255 -10.33 4.37 17.17
CA ARG A 255 -11.75 4.01 17.16
C ARG A 255 -12.15 3.58 15.75
N ILE A 256 -13.07 2.63 15.65
CA ILE A 256 -13.61 2.17 14.35
C ILE A 256 -14.72 3.12 13.88
N ILE A 257 -15.57 3.54 14.81
CA ILE A 257 -16.75 4.39 14.57
C ILE A 257 -16.60 5.66 15.40
N GLU A 258 -17.02 6.79 14.83
CA GLU A 258 -17.12 8.05 15.56
C GLU A 258 -17.88 7.88 16.88
N ASN A 259 -17.33 8.44 17.96
CA ASN A 259 -17.92 8.45 19.31
C ASN A 259 -18.26 7.07 19.90
N SER A 260 -17.71 5.98 19.35
CA SER A 260 -17.87 4.63 19.93
C SER A 260 -16.63 4.23 20.71
N ASP A 261 -16.81 3.77 21.95
CA ASP A 261 -15.77 3.14 22.75
C ASP A 261 -15.73 1.61 22.55
N LEU A 262 -16.72 1.03 21.84
CA LEU A 262 -16.84 -0.41 21.65
C LEU A 262 -15.58 -0.95 20.98
N TYR A 263 -14.96 -1.93 21.63
CA TYR A 263 -13.72 -2.50 21.16
C TYR A 263 -13.53 -3.94 21.61
N HIS A 264 -13.35 -4.81 20.64
CA HIS A 264 -13.07 -6.22 20.85
C HIS A 264 -11.61 -6.48 20.54
N GLN A 265 -10.76 -6.30 21.54
CA GLN A 265 -9.31 -6.43 21.40
C GLN A 265 -8.87 -7.74 20.70
N LYS A 266 -9.64 -8.83 20.84
CA LYS A 266 -9.34 -10.16 20.26
C LYS A 266 -9.75 -10.31 18.79
N GLU A 267 -10.59 -9.43 18.26
CA GLU A 267 -11.07 -9.51 16.90
C GLU A 267 -10.04 -8.95 15.92
N PHE A 268 -9.75 -9.72 14.87
CA PHE A 268 -8.84 -9.29 13.81
C PHE A 268 -9.42 -8.10 13.05
N TYR A 269 -10.68 -8.22 12.64
CA TYR A 269 -11.43 -7.20 11.94
C TYR A 269 -12.79 -7.02 12.63
N PRO A 270 -13.29 -5.78 12.80
CA PRO A 270 -12.65 -4.53 12.37
C PRO A 270 -11.57 -4.01 13.34
N ASP A 271 -11.63 -4.41 14.61
CA ASP A 271 -10.86 -3.84 15.72
C ASP A 271 -9.35 -3.84 15.55
N GLY A 272 -8.77 -4.98 15.17
CA GLY A 272 -7.33 -5.11 14.93
C GLY A 272 -6.87 -4.32 13.72
N VAL A 273 -7.53 -4.52 12.56
CA VAL A 273 -7.18 -3.87 11.30
C VAL A 273 -7.24 -2.35 11.40
N ALA A 274 -8.24 -1.80 12.09
CA ALA A 274 -8.36 -0.35 12.32
C ALA A 274 -7.09 0.26 12.95
N GLN A 275 -6.35 -0.51 13.76
CA GLN A 275 -5.14 -0.01 14.43
C GLN A 275 -3.97 0.23 13.47
N ILE A 276 -3.95 -0.45 12.32
CA ILE A 276 -2.89 -0.34 11.31
C ILE A 276 -3.37 0.31 10.01
N TYR A 277 -4.67 0.54 9.84
CA TYR A 277 -5.23 1.13 8.62
C TYR A 277 -4.63 2.47 8.21
N PRO A 278 -4.31 3.40 9.15
CA PRO A 278 -3.58 4.62 8.81
C PRO A 278 -2.22 4.35 8.13
N LEU A 279 -1.52 3.27 8.50
CA LEU A 279 -0.27 2.89 7.84
C LEU A 279 -0.52 2.36 6.43
N ILE A 280 -1.57 1.57 6.22
CA ILE A 280 -1.89 0.99 4.90
C ILE A 280 -2.08 2.10 3.86
N TYR A 281 -2.81 3.15 4.21
CA TYR A 281 -3.10 4.28 3.34
C TYR A 281 -2.07 5.41 3.43
N GLU A 282 -0.96 5.21 4.16
CA GLU A 282 0.12 6.19 4.33
C GLU A 282 -0.34 7.53 4.93
N PHE A 283 -1.34 7.48 5.81
CA PHE A 283 -1.88 8.65 6.49
C PHE A 283 -0.83 9.28 7.42
N PRO A 284 -0.64 10.62 7.40
CA PRO A 284 0.38 11.30 8.19
C PRO A 284 -0.03 11.44 9.66
N VAL A 285 0.07 10.34 10.41
CA VAL A 285 -0.18 10.31 11.86
C VAL A 285 0.82 11.22 12.60
N LYS A 286 0.34 12.07 13.51
CA LYS A 286 1.16 12.98 14.33
C LYS A 286 2.13 12.21 15.23
N GLU A 287 1.63 11.21 15.95
CA GLU A 287 2.38 10.42 16.93
C GLU A 287 2.92 9.11 16.34
N LYS A 288 3.93 9.21 15.46
CA LYS A 288 4.52 8.03 14.77
C LYS A 288 4.99 6.92 15.70
N LYS A 289 5.46 7.25 16.91
CA LYS A 289 5.87 6.26 17.92
C LYS A 289 4.68 5.44 18.44
N LYS A 290 3.54 6.07 18.65
CA LYS A 290 2.31 5.38 19.08
C LYS A 290 1.79 4.46 17.98
N GLN A 291 1.80 4.96 16.74
CA GLN A 291 1.43 4.15 15.57
C GLN A 291 2.34 2.91 15.41
N LYS A 292 3.64 3.04 15.69
CA LYS A 292 4.58 1.91 15.71
C LYS A 292 4.20 0.86 16.76
N ILE A 293 3.83 1.28 17.98
CA ILE A 293 3.41 0.37 19.04
C ILE A 293 2.15 -0.41 18.62
N LEU A 294 1.18 0.27 18.01
CA LEU A 294 -0.04 -0.39 17.50
C LEU A 294 0.27 -1.45 16.43
N TYR A 295 1.20 -1.16 15.51
CA TYR A 295 1.67 -2.14 14.52
C TYR A 295 2.35 -3.37 15.17
N GLU A 296 3.22 -3.14 16.15
CA GLU A 296 3.92 -4.22 16.86
C GLU A 296 2.92 -5.11 17.62
N GLN A 297 1.97 -4.51 18.33
CA GLN A 297 0.91 -5.23 19.03
C GLN A 297 0.01 -6.02 18.08
N PHE A 298 -0.39 -5.43 16.95
CA PHE A 298 -1.18 -6.10 15.92
C PHE A 298 -0.41 -7.31 15.35
N THR A 299 0.87 -7.12 15.03
CA THR A 299 1.73 -8.15 14.46
C THR A 299 1.94 -9.32 15.42
N GLU A 300 2.31 -9.02 16.67
CA GLU A 300 2.48 -10.03 17.71
C GLU A 300 1.19 -10.85 17.89
N LYS A 301 0.06 -10.16 17.99
CA LYS A 301 -1.22 -10.80 18.29
C LYS A 301 -1.76 -11.67 17.16
N PHE A 302 -1.75 -11.15 15.93
CA PHE A 302 -2.50 -11.77 14.84
C PHE A 302 -1.64 -12.58 13.90
N GLN A 303 -0.32 -12.40 13.92
CA GLN A 303 0.62 -13.09 13.03
C GLN A 303 0.12 -13.01 11.58
N TRP A 304 -0.21 -11.79 11.15
CA TRP A 304 -0.93 -11.49 9.91
C TRP A 304 -0.23 -12.06 8.67
N GLN A 305 1.10 -12.10 8.68
CA GLN A 305 1.95 -12.60 7.61
C GLN A 305 1.74 -14.09 7.29
N LYS A 306 1.10 -14.86 8.17
CA LYS A 306 0.81 -16.30 7.97
C LYS A 306 -0.44 -16.60 7.14
N LEU A 307 -1.24 -15.59 6.78
CA LEU A 307 -2.46 -15.75 5.96
C LEU A 307 -3.43 -16.86 6.45
N ASN A 308 -3.58 -17.01 7.76
CA ASN A 308 -4.41 -18.07 8.35
C ASN A 308 -5.88 -17.97 7.91
N LYS A 309 -6.45 -19.05 7.37
CA LYS A 309 -7.84 -19.17 6.88
C LYS A 309 -8.96 -18.91 7.90
N LYS A 310 -8.64 -18.72 9.19
CA LYS A 310 -9.62 -18.42 10.26
C LYS A 310 -10.05 -16.95 10.30
N ARG A 311 -9.50 -16.11 9.43
CA ARG A 311 -9.86 -14.68 9.32
C ARG A 311 -11.06 -14.56 8.36
N SER A 312 -11.96 -13.64 8.68
CA SER A 312 -13.26 -13.24 8.09
C SER A 312 -13.53 -13.42 6.58
N GLY A 313 -13.18 -14.55 5.96
CA GLY A 313 -13.43 -14.83 4.53
C GLY A 313 -12.46 -14.16 3.55
N PHE A 314 -11.51 -13.34 4.00
CA PHE A 314 -10.56 -12.63 3.14
C PHE A 314 -9.11 -12.88 3.57
N LEU A 315 -8.14 -12.69 2.65
CA LEU A 315 -6.72 -12.89 2.94
C LEU A 315 -6.13 -11.71 3.72
N TRP A 316 -6.64 -10.51 3.47
CA TRP A 316 -6.13 -9.26 4.04
C TRP A 316 -4.66 -9.01 3.67
N ALA A 317 -4.31 -9.25 2.39
CA ALA A 317 -2.95 -9.03 1.90
C ALA A 317 -2.46 -7.62 2.23
N MET A 318 -3.34 -6.62 2.08
CA MET A 318 -3.11 -5.19 2.38
C MET A 318 -2.42 -4.88 3.72
N THR A 319 -2.43 -5.80 4.69
CA THR A 319 -1.63 -5.67 5.92
C THR A 319 -0.13 -5.55 5.64
N GLY A 320 0.36 -6.07 4.51
CA GLY A 320 1.74 -5.91 4.06
C GLY A 320 2.11 -4.46 3.73
N MET A 321 1.16 -3.62 3.29
CA MET A 321 1.39 -2.18 3.13
C MET A 321 1.73 -1.49 4.45
N ALA A 322 1.14 -1.92 5.57
CA ALA A 322 1.52 -1.40 6.90
C ALA A 322 2.96 -1.80 7.26
N ALA A 323 3.36 -3.05 6.98
CA ALA A 323 4.74 -3.49 7.17
C ALA A 323 5.72 -2.72 6.29
N ALA A 324 5.33 -2.42 5.05
CA ALA A 324 6.13 -1.60 4.13
C ALA A 324 6.37 -0.19 4.68
N GLN A 325 5.35 0.47 5.24
CA GLN A 325 5.50 1.78 5.90
C GLN A 325 6.40 1.72 7.13
N MET A 326 6.31 0.63 7.89
CA MET A 326 7.13 0.42 9.08
C MET A 326 8.58 0.01 8.75
N GLY A 327 8.86 -0.31 7.49
CA GLY A 327 10.15 -0.86 7.06
C GLY A 327 10.41 -2.28 7.55
N ASP A 328 9.35 -3.02 7.90
CA ASP A 328 9.42 -4.39 8.38
C ASP A 328 9.54 -5.38 7.22
N ILE A 329 10.75 -5.43 6.67
CA ILE A 329 11.11 -6.28 5.54
C ILE A 329 10.84 -7.76 5.81
N ASN A 330 11.01 -8.22 7.05
CA ASN A 330 10.93 -9.64 7.36
C ASN A 330 9.49 -10.15 7.30
N ASN A 331 8.56 -9.48 7.97
CA ASN A 331 7.15 -9.87 7.93
C ASN A 331 6.55 -9.68 6.54
N LEU A 332 6.96 -8.64 5.80
CA LEU A 332 6.49 -8.45 4.42
C LEU A 332 6.97 -9.56 3.48
N VAL A 333 8.22 -9.99 3.60
CA VAL A 333 8.73 -11.14 2.83
C VAL A 333 8.00 -12.44 3.20
N GLU A 334 7.74 -12.65 4.49
CA GLU A 334 6.99 -13.83 4.94
C GLU A 334 5.57 -13.85 4.38
N LEU A 335 4.86 -12.71 4.39
CA LEU A 335 3.54 -12.56 3.79
C LEU A 335 3.55 -12.98 2.31
N ILE A 336 4.41 -12.37 1.50
CA ILE A 336 4.43 -12.61 0.04
C ILE A 336 4.80 -14.08 -0.26
N ARG A 337 5.70 -14.69 0.52
CA ARG A 337 6.04 -16.12 0.35
C ARG A 337 4.88 -17.04 0.69
N ASN A 338 4.17 -16.76 1.78
CA ASN A 338 3.00 -17.56 2.16
C ASN A 338 1.88 -17.38 1.14
N TYR A 339 1.69 -16.16 0.63
CA TYR A 339 0.76 -15.88 -0.47
C TYR A 339 1.05 -16.75 -1.70
N GLU A 340 2.30 -16.75 -2.16
CA GLU A 340 2.71 -17.55 -3.31
C GLU A 340 2.49 -19.04 -3.09
N THR A 341 2.94 -19.54 -1.94
CA THR A 341 2.92 -20.98 -1.60
C THR A 341 1.49 -21.49 -1.51
N ASP A 342 0.59 -20.72 -0.88
CA ASP A 342 -0.72 -21.23 -0.52
C ASP A 342 -1.82 -20.90 -1.55
N TYR A 343 -1.63 -19.86 -2.39
CA TYR A 343 -2.71 -19.32 -3.22
C TYR A 343 -2.40 -19.16 -4.71
N CYS A 344 -1.14 -18.99 -5.14
CA CYS A 344 -0.84 -18.71 -6.55
C CYS A 344 -1.04 -19.91 -7.48
N GLU A 345 -0.91 -21.15 -7.00
CA GLU A 345 -1.09 -22.35 -7.84
C GLU A 345 -2.57 -22.55 -8.23
N ASN A 346 -3.48 -22.49 -7.26
CA ASN A 346 -4.89 -22.85 -7.46
C ASN A 346 -5.81 -21.64 -7.68
N ARG A 347 -5.37 -20.42 -7.33
CA ARG A 347 -6.14 -19.17 -7.47
C ARG A 347 -7.56 -19.22 -6.88
N LYS A 348 -7.76 -20.09 -5.88
CA LYS A 348 -9.08 -20.31 -5.26
C LYS A 348 -9.39 -19.23 -4.24
N TYR A 349 -10.68 -18.92 -4.09
CA TYR A 349 -11.19 -18.14 -2.97
C TYR A 349 -10.61 -18.68 -1.65
N PRO A 350 -10.16 -17.83 -0.71
CA PRO A 350 -10.42 -16.37 -0.61
C PRO A 350 -9.56 -15.46 -1.50
N LEU A 351 -8.70 -15.98 -2.38
CA LEU A 351 -7.98 -15.14 -3.33
C LEU A 351 -8.93 -14.54 -4.39
N TYR A 352 -8.87 -13.22 -4.57
CA TYR A 352 -9.48 -12.45 -5.64
C TYR A 352 -8.52 -11.37 -6.17
N THR A 353 -8.83 -10.76 -7.31
CA THR A 353 -7.95 -9.81 -8.02
C THR A 353 -7.53 -8.59 -7.19
N GLY A 354 -8.36 -8.14 -6.24
CA GLY A 354 -8.00 -7.06 -5.32
C GLY A 354 -6.85 -7.43 -4.36
N GLU A 355 -6.80 -8.68 -3.86
CA GLU A 355 -5.68 -9.17 -3.03
C GLU A 355 -4.39 -9.24 -3.86
N ALA A 356 -4.47 -9.71 -5.11
CA ALA A 356 -3.34 -9.66 -6.03
C ALA A 356 -2.86 -8.23 -6.29
N GLY A 357 -3.80 -7.28 -6.37
CA GLY A 357 -3.50 -5.85 -6.48
C GLY A 357 -2.67 -5.32 -5.31
N TRP A 358 -3.03 -5.70 -4.07
CA TRP A 358 -2.24 -5.40 -2.88
C TRP A 358 -0.85 -6.00 -2.93
N ILE A 359 -0.72 -7.28 -3.30
CA ILE A 359 0.58 -7.95 -3.44
C ILE A 359 1.47 -7.23 -4.47
N CYS A 360 0.91 -6.76 -5.59
CA CYS A 360 1.66 -5.97 -6.57
C CYS A 360 2.25 -4.68 -5.96
N MET A 361 1.42 -3.90 -5.25
CA MET A 361 1.86 -2.66 -4.59
C MET A 361 2.90 -2.93 -3.49
N GLU A 362 2.73 -4.02 -2.75
CA GLU A 362 3.67 -4.46 -1.72
C GLU A 362 5.03 -4.87 -2.29
N CYS A 363 5.03 -5.56 -3.44
CA CYS A 363 6.26 -5.88 -4.18
C CYS A 363 7.03 -4.60 -4.57
N GLU A 364 6.37 -3.57 -5.08
CA GLU A 364 6.99 -2.27 -5.40
C GLU A 364 7.61 -1.62 -4.15
N LYS A 365 6.86 -1.58 -3.04
CA LYS A 365 7.33 -0.94 -1.80
C LYS A 365 8.49 -1.73 -1.18
N LEU A 366 8.43 -3.06 -1.18
CA LEU A 366 9.51 -3.93 -0.70
C LEU A 366 10.77 -3.82 -1.59
N TYR A 367 10.59 -3.70 -2.91
CA TYR A 367 11.70 -3.44 -3.82
C TYR A 367 12.42 -2.15 -3.47
N SER A 368 11.66 -1.07 -3.23
CA SER A 368 12.20 0.24 -2.82
C SER A 368 12.91 0.19 -1.46
N LEU A 369 12.38 -0.59 -0.50
CA LEU A 369 13.03 -0.84 0.78
C LEU A 369 14.41 -1.49 0.62
N TYR A 370 14.53 -2.46 -0.29
CA TYR A 370 15.81 -3.07 -0.62
C TYR A 370 16.81 -2.09 -1.23
N GLU A 371 16.38 -1.21 -2.14
CA GLU A 371 17.25 -0.18 -2.69
C GLU A 371 17.79 0.77 -1.61
N ARG A 372 16.93 1.18 -0.67
CA ARG A 372 17.34 2.00 0.49
C ARG A 372 18.33 1.27 1.38
N LYS A 373 18.15 -0.04 1.60
CA LYS A 373 19.06 -0.86 2.40
C LYS A 373 20.45 -0.97 1.77
N ILE A 374 20.54 -1.09 0.44
CA ILE A 374 21.83 -1.04 -0.28
C ILE A 374 22.51 0.32 -0.08
N LYS A 375 21.77 1.42 -0.28
CA LYS A 375 22.32 2.79 -0.18
C LYS A 375 22.84 3.10 1.23
N THR A 376 22.12 2.69 2.27
CA THR A 376 22.50 2.92 3.67
C THR A 376 23.61 2.00 4.17
N GLY A 377 23.70 0.77 3.64
CA GLY A 377 24.81 -0.15 3.94
C GLY A 377 26.19 0.34 3.50
N PHE A 378 26.26 1.43 2.71
CA PHE A 378 27.50 2.08 2.28
C PHE A 378 27.96 3.22 3.21
N LEU A 379 27.09 3.67 4.13
CA LEU A 379 27.29 4.84 4.99
C LEU A 379 27.64 4.49 6.45
N VAL A 380 27.77 3.21 6.78
CA VAL A 380 28.10 2.70 8.13
C VAL A 380 29.49 2.11 8.16
#